data_AF-A0A9P0D2D7-F1
#
_entry.id   AF-A0A9P0D2D7-F1
#
_cell.length_a   1.000
_cell.length_b   1.000
_cell.length_c   1.000
_cell.angle_alpha   90.00
_cell.angle_beta   90.00
_cell.angle_gamma   90.00
#
_symmetry.space_group_name_H-M   'P 1'
#
loop_
_entity.id
_entity.type
_entity.pdbx_description
1 polymer ?
#
loop_
_entity_poly.entity_id
_entity_poly.type
_entity_poly.pdbx_seq_one_letter_code
_entity_poly.pdbx_strand_id
1 'polypeptide(L)'
;MEHEDDLDIATTLRSEIAVLQFTRDRLQNELEEMKNAMALRDQRCLELKVEADQLREQAARQNSTISSLRKRICDLEERERNLIISQTRHESTIEAAQKDLRYNEEKNLELESKIRRLEFEVNSNEQKKETLKMQFQDFVRRLSIALGADFADYAHVSLELLIQKASELIQETARLKNQVLSMRETINSMELDIKTSRENFERCLAEKESFQRQCSAQNFEIDKLRQEKESAEIEHRVMEREMNELRNRFALSSRNLDNASENIVQHENLICKMRDEIKAKDERMQRLSADHKHSLETLAILLSNPSRYVDSLEASIKERIHEILNENNEKTSELERLRDKLNSESQQLSRQALLYEQATAKIRCLEDEKNRFEVLLRKADADINAYDLSREALSRDKSIMMNFLDRLAKALNLEEISNDVGVDLQTETLLLRAEQLARLENEKLADKVTFNYLIKIVNQSCFLLCTMLNLSIFSILNGVVSNL
;
A
#
# COMPACT_ATOMS: atom_id res chain seq x y z
N MET A 1 25.94 -67.55 -5.51
CA MET A 1 25.73 -67.29 -4.07
C MET A 1 26.64 -66.17 -3.58
N GLU A 2 27.94 -66.11 -3.92
CA GLU A 2 28.83 -65.01 -3.46
C GLU A 2 28.48 -63.61 -4.01
N HIS A 3 27.80 -63.48 -5.15
CA HIS A 3 27.49 -62.16 -5.75
C HIS A 3 26.22 -61.47 -5.21
N GLU A 4 25.36 -62.17 -4.47
CA GLU A 4 24.09 -61.63 -3.95
C GLU A 4 24.26 -61.05 -2.54
N ASP A 5 25.08 -61.71 -1.70
CA ASP A 5 25.48 -61.20 -0.37
C ASP A 5 26.34 -59.93 -0.47
N ASP A 6 27.25 -59.84 -1.45
CA ASP A 6 28.05 -58.64 -1.70
C ASP A 6 27.21 -57.43 -2.15
N LEU A 7 26.11 -57.68 -2.84
CA LEU A 7 25.21 -56.62 -3.32
C LEU A 7 24.41 -56.04 -2.14
N ASP A 8 23.91 -56.89 -1.24
CA ASP A 8 23.12 -56.49 -0.07
C ASP A 8 23.96 -55.74 0.98
N ILE A 9 25.22 -56.17 1.16
CA ILE A 9 26.22 -55.46 1.97
C ILE A 9 26.53 -54.08 1.36
N ALA A 10 26.67 -53.99 0.04
CA ALA A 10 26.94 -52.72 -0.64
C ALA A 10 25.76 -51.73 -0.56
N THR A 11 24.51 -52.19 -0.58
CA THR A 11 23.34 -51.32 -0.35
C THR A 11 23.23 -50.88 1.11
N THR A 12 23.49 -51.77 2.05
CA THR A 12 23.47 -51.46 3.49
C THR A 12 24.51 -50.39 3.81
N LEU A 13 25.74 -50.55 3.33
CA LEU A 13 26.83 -49.57 3.48
C LEU A 13 26.49 -48.22 2.82
N ARG A 14 25.83 -48.21 1.66
CA ARG A 14 25.38 -46.94 1.03
C ARG A 14 24.31 -46.25 1.86
N SER A 15 23.37 -47.00 2.44
CA SER A 15 22.34 -46.44 3.31
C SER A 15 22.96 -45.86 4.59
N GLU A 16 23.92 -46.56 5.20
CA GLU A 16 24.65 -46.09 6.38
C GLU A 16 25.48 -44.84 6.06
N ILE A 17 26.17 -44.81 4.91
CA ILE A 17 26.88 -43.62 4.43
C ILE A 17 25.91 -42.44 4.24
N ALA A 18 24.73 -42.67 3.66
CA ALA A 18 23.72 -41.62 3.48
C ALA A 18 23.17 -41.10 4.82
N VAL A 19 22.92 -41.99 5.80
CA VAL A 19 22.51 -41.60 7.15
C VAL A 19 23.60 -40.81 7.88
N LEU A 20 24.86 -41.25 7.77
CA LEU A 20 26.01 -40.56 8.33
C LEU A 20 26.25 -39.20 7.67
N GLN A 21 26.03 -39.08 6.36
CA GLN A 21 26.09 -37.80 5.65
C GLN A 21 24.99 -36.86 6.10
N PHE A 22 23.74 -37.34 6.22
CA PHE A 22 22.62 -36.55 6.72
C PHE A 22 22.86 -36.06 8.15
N THR A 23 23.36 -36.93 9.03
CA THR A 23 23.69 -36.54 10.42
C THR A 23 24.86 -35.56 10.48
N ARG A 24 25.90 -35.74 9.65
CA ARG A 24 26.98 -34.77 9.51
C ARG A 24 26.43 -33.40 9.07
N ASP A 25 25.59 -33.35 8.04
CA ASP A 25 25.07 -32.10 7.50
C ASP A 25 24.14 -31.41 8.50
N ARG A 26 23.32 -32.19 9.23
CA ARG A 26 22.51 -31.67 10.33
C ARG A 26 23.37 -31.07 11.45
N LEU A 27 24.40 -31.81 11.90
CA LEU A 27 25.32 -31.33 12.94
C LEU A 27 26.13 -30.12 12.46
N GLN A 28 26.49 -30.04 11.18
CA GLN A 28 27.15 -28.87 10.60
C GLN A 28 26.24 -27.65 10.61
N ASN A 29 24.96 -27.80 10.26
CA ASN A 29 23.98 -26.72 10.34
C ASN A 29 23.75 -26.27 11.80
N GLU A 30 23.54 -27.21 12.73
CA GLU A 30 23.41 -26.90 14.17
C GLU A 30 24.66 -26.18 14.72
N LEU A 31 25.86 -26.61 14.32
CA LEU A 31 27.11 -25.95 14.69
C LEU A 31 27.16 -24.50 14.18
N GLU A 32 26.75 -24.27 12.93
CA GLU A 32 26.78 -22.94 12.32
C GLU A 32 25.73 -22.00 12.94
N GLU A 33 24.53 -22.51 13.24
CA GLU A 33 23.51 -21.79 14.01
C GLU A 33 24.02 -21.40 15.41
N MET A 34 24.69 -22.33 16.10
CA MET A 34 25.27 -22.07 17.42
C MET A 34 26.40 -21.05 17.37
N LYS A 35 27.24 -21.05 16.33
CA LYS A 35 28.26 -20.01 16.13
C LYS A 35 27.63 -18.65 15.89
N ASN A 36 26.59 -18.57 15.06
CA ASN A 36 25.88 -17.31 14.80
C ASN A 36 25.20 -16.78 16.06
N ALA A 37 24.56 -17.66 16.84
CA ALA A 37 23.96 -17.30 18.13
C ALA A 37 25.01 -16.83 19.15
N MET A 38 26.19 -17.45 19.17
CA MET A 38 27.32 -17.03 20.00
C MET A 38 27.84 -15.65 19.59
N ALA A 39 28.04 -15.42 18.29
CA ALA A 39 28.50 -14.13 17.77
C ALA A 39 27.53 -12.98 18.11
N LEU A 40 26.21 -13.22 18.01
CA LEU A 40 25.18 -12.25 18.43
C LEU A 40 25.22 -11.97 19.93
N ARG A 41 25.44 -13.00 20.75
CA ARG A 41 25.59 -12.84 22.20
C ARG A 41 26.85 -12.07 22.55
N ASP A 42 27.97 -12.33 21.89
CA ASP A 42 29.21 -11.61 22.10
C ASP A 42 29.07 -10.13 21.72
N GLN A 43 28.41 -9.84 20.58
CA GLN A 43 28.08 -8.47 20.20
C GLN A 43 27.21 -7.79 21.26
N ARG A 44 26.16 -8.46 21.74
CA ARG A 44 25.28 -7.91 22.78
C ARG A 44 26.01 -7.67 24.11
N CYS A 45 26.90 -8.57 24.51
CA CYS A 45 27.76 -8.39 25.68
C CYS A 45 28.67 -7.16 25.53
N LEU A 46 29.18 -6.91 24.33
CA LEU A 46 30.04 -5.77 24.03
C LEU A 46 29.26 -4.45 24.10
N GLU A 47 28.05 -4.41 23.54
CA GLU A 47 27.12 -3.27 23.66
C GLU A 47 26.79 -2.94 25.13
N LEU A 48 26.39 -3.95 25.91
CA LEU A 48 26.06 -3.78 27.33
C LEU A 48 27.28 -3.32 28.15
N LYS A 49 28.49 -3.75 27.78
CA LYS A 49 29.72 -3.31 28.43
C LYS A 49 29.99 -1.83 28.15
N VAL A 50 29.81 -1.38 26.91
CA VAL A 50 29.94 0.04 26.53
C VAL A 50 28.90 0.89 27.27
N GLU A 51 27.65 0.44 27.33
CA GLU A 51 26.59 1.13 28.08
C GLU A 51 26.92 1.24 29.58
N ALA A 52 27.41 0.15 30.19
CA ALA A 52 27.84 0.16 31.60
C ALA A 52 29.00 1.13 31.85
N ASP A 53 29.96 1.23 30.93
CA ASP A 53 31.08 2.15 31.05
C ASP A 53 30.63 3.61 30.88
N GLN A 54 29.70 3.90 29.98
CA GLN A 54 29.08 5.23 29.85
C GLN A 54 28.31 5.64 31.11
N LEU A 55 27.54 4.73 31.71
CA LEU A 55 26.82 5.01 32.95
C LEU A 55 27.78 5.25 34.12
N ARG A 56 28.89 4.51 34.22
CA ARG A 56 29.94 4.77 35.22
C ARG A 56 30.58 6.13 35.04
N GLU A 57 30.89 6.50 33.80
CA GLU A 57 31.48 7.81 33.50
C GLU A 57 30.51 8.95 33.85
N GLN A 58 29.23 8.80 33.51
CA GLN A 58 28.18 9.77 33.86
C GLN A 58 28.04 9.91 35.38
N ALA A 59 28.02 8.79 36.11
CA ALA A 59 27.97 8.80 37.58
C ALA A 59 29.20 9.51 38.19
N ALA A 60 30.41 9.29 37.63
CA ALA A 60 31.62 9.97 38.07
C ALA A 60 31.55 11.49 37.83
N ARG A 61 31.05 11.93 36.67
CA ARG A 61 30.84 13.35 36.35
C ARG A 61 29.81 14.02 37.27
N GLN A 62 28.70 13.33 37.55
CA GLN A 62 27.68 13.78 38.49
C GLN A 62 28.24 13.90 39.91
N ASN A 63 28.97 12.89 40.39
CA ASN A 63 29.61 12.92 41.71
C ASN A 63 30.63 14.05 41.85
N SER A 64 31.41 14.34 40.80
CA SER A 64 32.33 15.48 40.77
C SER A 64 31.57 16.81 40.92
N THR A 65 30.45 16.96 40.21
CA THR A 65 29.59 18.16 40.30
C THR A 65 28.98 18.31 41.68
N ILE A 66 28.46 17.21 42.26
CA ILE A 66 27.92 17.21 43.62
C ILE A 66 28.98 17.60 44.64
N SER A 67 30.21 17.07 44.52
CA SER A 67 31.33 17.42 45.41
C SER A 67 31.71 18.90 45.31
N SER A 68 31.78 19.43 44.09
CA SER A 68 32.00 20.85 43.81
C SER A 68 30.92 21.75 44.45
N LEU A 69 29.65 21.39 44.28
CA LEU A 69 28.52 22.13 44.86
C LEU A 69 28.53 22.08 46.39
N ARG A 70 28.80 20.91 46.99
CA ARG A 70 28.93 20.77 48.44
C ARG A 70 30.06 21.63 49.00
N LYS A 71 31.22 21.66 48.33
CA LYS A 71 32.32 22.54 48.72
C LYS A 71 31.92 24.01 48.66
N ARG A 72 31.28 24.44 47.57
CA ARG A 72 30.80 25.81 47.42
C ARG A 72 29.77 26.21 48.50
N ILE A 73 28.90 25.29 48.92
CA ILE A 73 27.97 25.51 50.04
C ILE A 73 28.75 25.72 51.34
N CYS A 74 29.69 24.84 51.69
CA CYS A 74 30.54 25.02 52.87
C CYS A 74 31.28 26.37 52.86
N ASP A 75 31.87 26.75 51.72
CA ASP A 75 32.60 28.01 51.56
C ASP A 75 31.69 29.24 51.72
N LEU A 76 30.40 29.11 51.37
CA LEU A 76 29.40 30.18 51.56
C LEU A 76 28.94 30.25 53.02
N GLU A 77 28.66 29.11 53.65
CA GLU A 77 28.28 29.04 55.06
C GLU A 77 29.41 29.56 55.98
N GLU A 78 30.68 29.30 55.65
CA GLU A 78 31.82 29.83 56.39
C GLU A 78 31.96 31.34 56.21
N ARG A 79 31.76 31.86 54.99
CA ARG A 79 31.72 33.32 54.76
C ARG A 79 30.60 33.99 55.53
N GLU A 80 29.41 33.38 55.58
CA GLU A 80 28.27 33.90 56.34
C GLU A 80 28.58 33.96 57.84
N ARG A 81 29.13 32.88 58.41
CA ARG A 81 29.57 32.86 59.82
C ARG A 81 30.59 33.97 60.11
N ASN A 82 31.58 34.17 59.23
CA ASN A 82 32.57 35.22 59.39
C ASN A 82 31.96 36.63 59.30
N LEU A 83 30.99 36.84 58.40
CA LEU A 83 30.25 38.10 58.29
C LEU A 83 29.46 38.39 59.56
N ILE A 84 28.76 37.40 60.12
CA ILE A 84 28.02 37.55 61.38
C ILE A 84 28.96 37.93 62.52
N ILE A 85 30.09 37.24 62.68
CA ILE A 85 31.09 37.56 63.71
C ILE A 85 31.63 38.98 63.53
N SER A 86 31.95 39.37 62.30
CA SER A 86 32.42 40.73 61.98
C SER A 86 31.36 41.77 62.32
N GLN A 87 30.10 41.52 61.95
CA GLN A 87 28.97 42.39 62.25
C GLN A 87 28.79 42.58 63.76
N THR A 88 28.79 41.50 64.56
CA THR A 88 28.67 41.60 66.02
C THR A 88 29.82 42.43 66.62
N ARG A 89 31.03 42.31 66.08
CA ARG A 89 32.19 43.11 66.51
C ARG A 89 32.02 44.59 66.16
N HIS A 90 31.53 44.90 64.96
CA HIS A 90 31.23 46.27 64.55
C HIS A 90 30.10 46.88 65.39
N GLU A 91 29.03 46.15 65.65
CA GLU A 91 27.93 46.56 66.53
C GLU A 91 28.45 46.90 67.94
N SER A 92 29.27 46.02 68.52
CA SER A 92 29.93 46.27 69.82
C SER A 92 30.78 47.54 69.82
N THR A 93 31.49 47.80 68.72
CA THR A 93 32.35 48.99 68.57
C THR A 93 31.52 50.26 68.46
N ILE A 94 30.40 50.20 67.73
CA ILE A 94 29.45 51.32 67.58
C ILE A 94 28.81 51.64 68.93
N GLU A 95 28.36 50.62 69.68
CA GLU A 95 27.78 50.82 71.01
C GLU A 95 28.76 51.50 71.98
N ALA A 96 30.03 51.07 71.98
CA ALA A 96 31.08 51.69 72.78
C ALA A 96 31.30 53.16 72.37
N ALA A 97 31.44 53.43 71.08
CA ALA A 97 31.61 54.80 70.57
C ALA A 97 30.41 55.71 70.89
N GLN A 98 29.18 55.19 70.82
CA GLN A 98 27.98 55.94 71.21
C GLN A 98 27.94 56.23 72.70
N LYS A 99 28.44 55.32 73.54
CA LYS A 99 28.55 55.55 74.99
C LYS A 99 29.57 56.65 75.29
N ASP A 100 30.71 56.63 74.62
CA ASP A 100 31.76 57.65 74.76
C ASP A 100 31.27 59.01 74.23
N LEU A 101 30.51 59.04 73.13
CA LEU A 101 29.88 60.25 72.61
C LEU A 101 28.98 60.90 73.68
N ARG A 102 28.04 60.13 74.26
CA ARG A 102 27.11 60.62 75.29
C ARG A 102 27.86 61.16 76.51
N TYR A 103 28.89 60.44 76.96
CA TYR A 103 29.73 60.89 78.07
C TYR A 103 30.43 62.22 77.78
N ASN A 104 30.96 62.37 76.56
CA ASN A 104 31.60 63.62 76.14
C ASN A 104 30.60 64.77 76.00
N GLU A 105 29.38 64.51 75.51
CA GLU A 105 28.30 65.50 75.44
C GLU A 105 27.90 66.01 76.83
N GLU A 106 27.70 65.10 77.80
CA GLU A 106 27.41 65.45 79.20
C GLU A 106 28.53 66.28 79.82
N LYS A 107 29.79 65.88 79.61
CA LYS A 107 30.95 66.63 80.07
C LYS A 107 31.06 68.01 79.42
N ASN A 108 30.71 68.12 78.14
CA ASN A 108 30.71 69.40 77.44
C ASN A 108 29.67 70.35 78.02
N LEU A 109 28.45 69.86 78.30
CA LEU A 109 27.40 70.64 78.97
C LEU A 109 27.82 71.11 80.37
N GLU A 110 28.50 70.26 81.14
CA GLU A 110 29.05 70.62 82.45
C GLU A 110 30.11 71.72 82.34
N LEU A 111 31.04 71.59 81.39
CA LEU A 111 32.07 72.59 81.12
C LEU A 111 31.48 73.91 80.65
N GLU A 112 30.48 73.90 79.77
CA GLU A 112 29.76 75.11 79.37
C GLU A 112 29.08 75.80 80.57
N SER A 113 28.47 75.05 81.47
CA SER A 113 27.88 75.57 82.71
C SER A 113 28.95 76.18 83.63
N LYS A 114 30.13 75.57 83.69
CA LYS A 114 31.27 76.11 84.44
C LYS A 114 31.81 77.40 83.82
N ILE A 115 31.93 77.47 82.49
CA ILE A 115 32.35 78.67 81.76
C ILE A 115 31.37 79.82 82.03
N ARG A 116 30.06 79.60 81.85
CA ARG A 116 29.03 80.62 82.13
C ARG A 116 29.09 81.17 83.56
N ARG A 117 29.39 80.32 84.55
CA ARG A 117 29.60 80.74 85.94
C ARG A 117 30.84 81.60 86.12
N LEU A 118 31.98 81.19 85.54
CA LEU A 118 33.22 81.95 85.60
C LEU A 118 33.10 83.31 84.89
N GLU A 119 32.42 83.38 83.76
CA GLU A 119 32.12 84.65 83.07
C GLU A 119 31.32 85.61 83.95
N PHE A 120 30.32 85.09 84.68
CA PHE A 120 29.55 85.88 85.64
C PHE A 120 30.42 86.38 86.81
N GLU A 121 31.27 85.53 87.38
CA GLU A 121 32.19 85.90 88.46
C GLU A 121 33.22 86.96 88.03
N VAL A 122 33.78 86.83 86.83
CA VAL A 122 34.72 87.82 86.25
C VAL A 122 34.04 89.17 86.09
N ASN A 123 32.84 89.21 85.49
CA ASN A 123 32.07 90.46 85.35
C ASN A 123 31.75 91.11 86.71
N SER A 124 31.38 90.32 87.71
CA SER A 124 31.14 90.80 89.08
C SER A 124 32.39 91.39 89.72
N ASN A 125 33.54 90.75 89.54
CA ASN A 125 34.82 91.24 90.06
C ASN A 125 35.31 92.50 89.33
N GLU A 126 35.11 92.60 88.02
CA GLU A 126 35.45 93.78 87.23
C GLU A 126 34.65 95.02 87.71
N GLN A 127 33.35 94.85 87.96
CA GLN A 127 32.51 95.93 88.53
C GLN A 127 33.02 96.40 89.91
N LYS A 128 33.40 95.46 90.79
CA LYS A 128 33.97 95.79 92.11
C LYS A 128 35.31 96.54 91.97
N LYS A 129 36.18 96.10 91.07
CA LYS A 129 37.48 96.75 90.79
C LYS A 129 37.30 98.19 90.32
N GLU A 130 36.38 98.45 89.38
CA GLU A 130 36.17 99.81 88.87
C GLU A 130 35.61 100.73 89.97
N THR A 131 34.75 100.20 90.84
CA THR A 131 34.24 100.93 92.02
C THR A 131 35.37 101.35 92.97
N LEU A 132 36.29 100.42 93.31
CA LEU A 132 37.44 100.71 94.18
C LEU A 132 38.42 101.71 93.55
N LYS A 133 38.62 101.63 92.23
CA LYS A 133 39.50 102.53 91.49
C LYS A 133 39.01 103.98 91.55
N MET A 134 37.70 104.21 91.39
CA MET A 134 37.13 105.56 91.55
C MET A 134 37.30 106.11 92.97
N GLN A 135 37.13 105.26 93.99
CA GLN A 135 37.34 105.65 95.39
C GLN A 135 38.80 106.05 95.66
N PHE A 136 39.76 105.30 95.11
CA PHE A 136 41.18 105.61 95.27
C PHE A 136 41.60 106.90 94.56
N GLN A 137 41.08 107.16 93.36
CA GLN A 137 41.37 108.41 92.63
C GLN A 137 40.88 109.64 93.38
N ASP A 138 39.71 109.58 94.02
CA ASP A 138 39.23 110.66 94.87
C ASP A 138 40.10 110.86 96.11
N PHE A 139 40.62 109.77 96.70
CA PHE A 139 41.57 109.83 97.81
C PHE A 139 42.90 110.51 97.41
N VAL A 140 43.51 110.12 96.29
CA VAL A 140 44.76 110.72 95.79
C VAL A 140 44.58 112.21 95.51
N ARG A 141 43.44 112.61 94.92
CA ARG A 141 43.11 114.02 94.68
C ARG A 141 43.06 114.82 95.98
N ARG A 142 42.48 114.26 97.05
CA ARG A 142 42.46 114.89 98.38
C ARG A 142 43.86 114.98 98.99
N LEU A 143 44.71 113.96 98.80
CA LEU A 143 46.08 113.91 99.33
C LEU A 143 47.01 114.92 98.66
N SER A 144 46.93 115.08 97.33
CA SER A 144 47.72 116.08 96.59
C SER A 144 47.38 117.52 97.00
N ILE A 145 46.12 117.80 97.35
CA ILE A 145 45.72 119.10 97.91
C ILE A 145 46.33 119.29 99.31
N ALA A 146 46.40 118.24 100.12
CA ALA A 146 46.91 118.31 101.49
C ALA A 146 48.42 118.50 101.59
N LEU A 147 49.18 118.05 100.58
CA LEU A 147 50.65 118.00 100.66
C LEU A 147 51.36 119.25 100.16
N GLY A 148 50.68 120.19 99.48
CA GLY A 148 51.16 121.58 99.27
C GLY A 148 52.63 121.77 98.90
N ALA A 149 53.23 120.82 98.18
CA ALA A 149 54.68 120.70 98.08
C ALA A 149 55.16 121.13 96.68
N ASP A 150 55.71 122.33 96.62
CA ASP A 150 56.52 122.82 95.51
C ASP A 150 57.69 123.62 96.10
N PHE A 151 58.79 122.95 96.50
CA PHE A 151 60.09 123.56 96.83
C PHE A 151 61.17 122.47 96.65
N ALA A 152 62.16 122.57 95.74
CA ALA A 152 63.17 123.60 95.48
C ALA A 152 64.28 123.68 96.55
N ASP A 153 65.24 122.75 96.40
CA ASP A 153 66.69 122.98 96.35
C ASP A 153 67.55 123.34 97.58
N TYR A 154 68.55 122.44 97.77
CA TYR A 154 69.99 122.63 98.04
C TYR A 154 70.44 123.45 99.28
N ALA A 155 71.68 123.40 99.76
CA ALA A 155 72.77 122.42 99.80
C ALA A 155 73.83 123.09 100.70
N HIS A 156 74.22 122.48 101.82
CA HIS A 156 75.52 122.74 102.46
C HIS A 156 75.93 121.54 103.32
N VAL A 157 77.08 120.96 103.00
CA VAL A 157 77.63 119.71 103.56
C VAL A 157 78.47 120.01 104.80
N SER A 158 77.88 119.86 105.99
CA SER A 158 78.55 119.96 107.30
C SER A 158 79.21 118.63 107.72
N LEU A 159 79.90 118.56 108.86
CA LEU A 159 80.46 117.31 109.43
C LEU A 159 79.36 116.27 109.74
N GLU A 160 78.18 116.74 110.10
CA GLU A 160 76.93 115.97 110.12
C GLU A 160 76.62 115.37 108.76
N LEU A 161 76.94 116.07 107.66
CA LEU A 161 76.78 115.55 106.30
C LEU A 161 77.85 114.51 105.92
N LEU A 162 78.99 114.46 106.62
CA LEU A 162 79.97 113.38 106.51
C LEU A 162 79.53 112.12 107.28
N ILE A 163 78.93 112.29 108.47
CA ILE A 163 78.24 111.19 109.19
C ILE A 163 77.01 110.73 108.40
N GLN A 164 76.31 111.66 107.76
CA GLN A 164 75.26 111.38 106.78
C GLN A 164 75.84 110.58 105.63
N LYS A 165 77.01 110.95 105.08
CA LYS A 165 77.68 110.19 104.01
C LYS A 165 78.07 108.77 104.44
N ALA A 166 78.57 108.60 105.67
CA ALA A 166 78.88 107.27 106.20
C ALA A 166 77.61 106.44 106.45
N SER A 167 76.55 107.07 106.95
CA SER A 167 75.24 106.44 107.12
C SER A 167 74.60 106.10 105.78
N GLU A 168 74.74 106.97 104.77
CA GLU A 168 74.36 106.75 103.38
C GLU A 168 75.15 105.58 102.80
N LEU A 169 76.46 105.47 103.05
CA LEU A 169 77.27 104.34 102.58
C LEU A 169 76.90 103.02 103.26
N ILE A 170 76.54 103.03 104.55
CA ILE A 170 76.04 101.85 105.26
C ILE A 170 74.64 101.46 104.74
N GLN A 171 73.74 102.44 104.57
CA GLN A 171 72.43 102.23 103.96
C GLN A 171 72.55 101.73 102.53
N GLU A 172 73.48 102.27 101.75
CA GLU A 172 73.74 101.87 100.38
C GLU A 172 74.35 100.48 100.32
N THR A 173 75.25 100.14 101.25
CA THR A 173 75.78 98.77 101.37
C THR A 173 74.68 97.77 101.74
N ALA A 174 73.76 98.14 102.65
CA ALA A 174 72.61 97.33 103.00
C ALA A 174 71.64 97.18 101.81
N ARG A 175 71.39 98.26 101.07
CA ARG A 175 70.58 98.29 99.85
C ARG A 175 71.17 97.38 98.78
N LEU A 176 72.47 97.49 98.52
CA LEU A 176 73.20 96.64 97.56
C LEU A 176 73.20 95.18 97.99
N LYS A 177 73.35 94.86 99.28
CA LYS A 177 73.22 93.48 99.78
C LYS A 177 71.82 92.92 99.54
N ASN A 178 70.77 93.68 99.84
CA ASN A 178 69.40 93.27 99.57
C ASN A 178 69.13 93.12 98.07
N GLN A 179 69.71 94.01 97.24
CA GLN A 179 69.65 93.90 95.79
C GLN A 179 70.35 92.63 95.28
N VAL A 180 71.52 92.29 95.81
CA VAL A 180 72.23 91.04 95.47
C VAL A 180 71.42 89.80 95.88
N LEU A 181 70.79 89.81 97.06
CA LEU A 181 69.93 88.71 97.50
C LEU A 181 68.71 88.54 96.58
N SER A 182 68.02 89.62 96.25
CA SER A 182 66.88 89.61 95.31
C SER A 182 67.28 89.17 93.90
N MET A 183 68.44 89.60 93.40
CA MET A 183 68.97 89.14 92.12
C MET A 183 69.31 87.65 92.17
N ARG A 184 69.87 87.14 93.27
CA ARG A 184 70.13 85.71 93.46
C ARG A 184 68.84 84.89 93.47
N GLU A 185 67.80 85.33 94.16
CA GLU A 185 66.49 84.66 94.14
C GLU A 185 65.87 84.64 92.74
N THR A 186 65.95 85.76 92.02
CA THR A 186 65.49 85.84 90.63
C THR A 186 66.27 84.87 89.72
N ILE A 187 67.60 84.80 89.86
CA ILE A 187 68.44 83.87 89.10
C ILE A 187 68.05 82.42 89.40
N ASN A 188 67.89 82.06 90.69
CA ASN A 188 67.49 80.71 91.08
C ASN A 188 66.10 80.34 90.51
N SER A 189 65.15 81.28 90.50
CA SER A 189 63.83 81.08 89.88
C SER A 189 63.96 80.85 88.38
N MET A 190 64.75 81.66 87.67
CA MET A 190 64.98 81.52 86.24
C MET A 190 65.68 80.20 85.89
N GLU A 191 66.64 79.74 86.71
CA GLU A 191 67.29 78.44 86.54
C GLU A 191 66.29 77.28 86.66
N LEU A 192 65.37 77.37 87.62
CA LEU A 192 64.28 76.40 87.78
C LEU A 192 63.34 76.42 86.57
N ASP A 193 62.91 77.61 86.13
CA ASP A 193 62.01 77.77 84.99
C ASP A 193 62.63 77.23 83.69
N ILE A 194 63.92 77.51 83.44
CA ILE A 194 64.66 76.98 82.29
C ILE A 194 64.72 75.45 82.37
N LYS A 195 64.98 74.88 83.55
CA LYS A 195 64.99 73.43 83.73
C LYS A 195 63.63 72.81 83.42
N THR A 196 62.55 73.36 83.97
CA THR A 196 61.18 72.88 83.68
C THR A 196 60.80 73.06 82.21
N SER A 197 61.19 74.18 81.59
CA SER A 197 60.97 74.40 80.15
C SER A 197 61.70 73.37 79.29
N ARG A 198 62.93 72.99 79.68
CA ARG A 198 63.71 71.95 79.00
C ARG A 198 63.03 70.58 79.14
N GLU A 199 62.59 70.20 80.33
CA GLU A 199 61.87 68.94 80.56
C GLU A 199 60.56 68.87 79.75
N ASN A 200 59.83 69.98 79.64
CA ASN A 200 58.63 70.07 78.80
C ASN A 200 58.95 69.95 77.30
N PHE A 201 60.06 70.55 76.84
CA PHE A 201 60.52 70.42 75.46
C PHE A 201 60.92 68.97 75.12
N GLU A 202 61.67 68.31 76.00
CA GLU A 202 62.05 66.90 75.85
C GLU A 202 60.81 65.98 75.81
N ARG A 203 59.79 66.24 76.66
CA ARG A 203 58.50 65.52 76.61
C ARG A 203 57.78 65.73 75.28
N CYS A 204 57.70 66.97 74.80
CA CYS A 204 57.05 67.30 73.53
C CYS A 204 57.76 66.65 72.33
N LEU A 205 59.10 66.56 72.36
CA LEU A 205 59.86 65.82 71.35
C LEU A 205 59.53 64.32 71.35
N ALA A 206 59.44 63.69 72.53
CA ALA A 206 59.05 62.29 72.64
C ALA A 206 57.63 62.03 72.12
N GLU A 207 56.68 62.94 72.41
CA GLU A 207 55.32 62.89 71.88
C GLU A 207 55.30 63.03 70.36
N LYS A 208 56.06 63.97 69.78
CA LYS A 208 56.20 64.12 68.33
C LYS A 208 56.73 62.84 67.67
N GLU A 209 57.75 62.21 68.23
CA GLU A 209 58.30 60.95 67.70
C GLU A 209 57.30 59.78 67.80
N SER A 210 56.51 59.75 68.87
CA SER A 210 55.43 58.78 69.03
C SER A 210 54.34 58.98 67.96
N PHE A 211 53.86 60.21 67.77
CA PHE A 211 52.88 60.53 66.73
C PHE A 211 53.42 60.27 65.33
N GLN A 212 54.69 60.58 65.07
CA GLN A 212 55.31 60.29 63.77
C GLN A 212 55.34 58.79 63.47
N ARG A 213 55.65 57.95 64.46
CA ARG A 213 55.57 56.48 64.32
C ARG A 213 54.14 56.02 64.06
N GLN A 214 53.17 56.59 64.77
CA GLN A 214 51.75 56.26 64.57
C GLN A 214 51.25 56.66 63.18
N CYS A 215 51.57 57.86 62.69
CA CYS A 215 51.22 58.30 61.34
C CYS A 215 51.84 57.39 60.26
N SER A 216 53.10 56.98 60.43
CA SER A 216 53.75 56.03 59.51
C SER A 216 53.05 54.67 59.49
N ALA A 217 52.62 54.16 60.65
CA ALA A 217 51.87 52.90 60.74
C ALA A 217 50.49 53.02 60.06
N GLN A 218 49.78 54.13 60.29
CA GLN A 218 48.48 54.38 59.65
C GLN A 218 48.59 54.53 58.13
N ASN A 219 49.64 55.20 57.63
CA ASN A 219 49.89 55.30 56.18
C ASN A 219 50.11 53.92 55.55
N PHE A 220 50.86 53.05 56.21
CA PHE A 220 51.07 51.67 55.74
C PHE A 220 49.74 50.89 55.70
N GLU A 221 48.88 51.05 56.70
CA GLU A 221 47.55 50.41 56.73
C GLU A 221 46.64 50.93 55.61
N ILE A 222 46.68 52.24 55.31
CA ILE A 222 45.95 52.83 54.18
C ILE A 222 46.41 52.22 52.86
N ASP A 223 47.72 52.10 52.63
CA ASP A 223 48.24 51.54 51.38
C ASP A 223 47.90 50.05 51.25
N LYS A 224 47.92 49.30 52.36
CA LYS A 224 47.45 47.91 52.39
C LYS A 224 45.96 47.80 52.03
N LEU A 225 45.10 48.63 52.63
CA LEU A 225 43.66 48.64 52.34
C LEU A 225 43.37 49.04 50.89
N ARG A 226 44.16 49.96 50.31
CA ARG A 226 44.06 50.32 48.89
C ARG A 226 44.38 49.13 47.99
N GLN A 227 45.44 48.38 48.30
CA GLN A 227 45.80 47.18 47.55
C GLN A 227 44.73 46.09 47.66
N GLU A 228 44.21 45.84 48.86
CA GLU A 228 43.12 44.88 49.08
C GLU A 228 41.85 45.27 48.31
N LYS A 229 41.51 46.56 48.28
CA LYS A 229 40.40 47.09 47.48
C LYS A 229 40.60 46.84 45.98
N GLU A 230 41.78 47.16 45.43
CA GLU A 230 42.07 46.92 44.01
C GLU A 230 41.98 45.43 43.66
N SER A 231 42.50 44.56 44.53
CA SER A 231 42.40 43.10 44.36
C SER A 231 40.93 42.64 44.34
N ALA A 232 40.12 43.12 45.29
CA ALA A 232 38.69 42.77 45.37
C ALA A 232 37.91 43.29 44.14
N GLU A 233 38.23 44.48 43.62
CA GLU A 233 37.62 45.02 42.40
C GLU A 233 37.96 44.20 41.15
N ILE A 234 39.17 43.65 41.07
CA ILE A 234 39.56 42.76 39.97
C ILE A 234 38.80 41.44 40.06
N GLU A 235 38.71 40.83 41.24
CA GLU A 235 37.94 39.60 41.46
C GLU A 235 36.46 39.80 41.15
N HIS A 236 35.87 40.94 41.56
CA HIS A 236 34.50 41.31 41.23
C HIS A 236 34.29 41.35 39.70
N ARG A 237 35.20 42.00 38.95
CA ARG A 237 35.13 42.06 37.48
C ARG A 237 35.30 40.70 36.80
N VAL A 238 36.00 39.76 37.41
CA VAL A 238 36.09 38.38 36.91
C VAL A 238 34.77 37.65 37.16
N MET A 239 34.24 37.69 38.39
CA MET A 239 32.97 37.06 38.74
C MET A 239 31.80 37.62 37.91
N GLU A 240 31.77 38.92 37.63
CA GLU A 240 30.74 39.54 36.80
C GLU A 240 30.75 39.00 35.36
N ARG A 241 31.95 38.78 34.78
CA ARG A 241 32.10 38.14 33.46
C ARG A 241 31.62 36.70 33.48
N GLU A 242 32.04 35.91 34.48
CA GLU A 242 31.60 34.51 34.63
C GLU A 242 30.09 34.40 34.79
N MET A 243 29.48 35.30 35.57
CA MET A 243 28.03 35.37 35.73
C MET A 243 27.31 35.67 34.40
N ASN A 244 27.88 36.56 33.58
CA ASN A 244 27.30 36.86 32.28
C ASN A 244 27.42 35.67 31.31
N GLU A 245 28.56 34.96 31.32
CA GLU A 245 28.74 33.73 30.55
C GLU A 245 27.78 32.60 30.97
N LEU A 246 27.55 32.44 32.29
CA LEU A 246 26.58 31.50 32.82
C LEU A 246 25.15 31.85 32.38
N ARG A 247 24.77 33.13 32.41
CA ARG A 247 23.46 33.59 31.89
C ARG A 247 23.30 33.29 30.40
N ASN A 248 24.33 33.55 29.60
CA ASN A 248 24.30 33.25 28.17
C ASN A 248 24.17 31.74 27.90
N ARG A 249 24.93 30.91 28.62
CA ARG A 249 24.82 29.45 28.53
C ARG A 249 23.44 28.95 28.94
N PHE A 250 22.87 29.51 30.01
CA PHE A 250 21.52 29.20 30.44
C PHE A 250 20.47 29.56 29.37
N ALA A 251 20.56 30.75 28.79
CA ALA A 251 19.66 31.17 27.71
C ALA A 251 19.74 30.26 26.48
N LEU A 252 20.96 29.83 26.09
CA LEU A 252 21.15 28.86 25.02
C LEU A 252 20.55 27.49 25.37
N SER A 253 20.80 27.00 26.59
CA SER A 253 20.24 25.73 27.06
C SER A 253 18.72 25.75 27.10
N SER A 254 18.11 26.88 27.51
CA SER A 254 16.66 27.08 27.52
C SER A 254 16.10 26.97 26.10
N ARG A 255 16.67 27.68 25.12
CA ARG A 255 16.23 27.59 23.72
C ARG A 255 16.36 26.17 23.15
N ASN A 256 17.42 25.46 23.49
CA ASN A 256 17.61 24.08 23.07
C ASN A 256 16.54 23.15 23.68
N LEU A 257 16.16 23.40 24.94
CA LEU A 257 15.07 22.67 25.59
C LEU A 257 13.73 22.97 24.94
N ASP A 258 13.45 24.23 24.60
CA ASP A 258 12.23 24.63 23.89
C ASP A 258 12.15 23.92 22.52
N ASN A 259 13.24 23.92 21.75
CA ASN A 259 13.32 23.21 20.47
C ASN A 259 13.12 21.69 20.63
N ALA A 260 13.72 21.09 21.66
CA ALA A 260 13.55 19.67 21.95
C ALA A 260 12.10 19.35 22.34
N SER A 261 11.48 20.21 23.14
CA SER A 261 10.07 20.11 23.52
C SER A 261 9.16 20.19 22.29
N GLU A 262 9.43 21.12 21.36
CA GLU A 262 8.66 21.24 20.12
C GLU A 262 8.79 19.98 19.25
N ASN A 263 10.00 19.43 19.11
CA ASN A 263 10.24 18.18 18.38
C ASN A 263 9.49 16.99 19.00
N ILE A 264 9.45 16.89 20.34
CA ILE A 264 8.69 15.84 21.02
C ILE A 264 7.20 15.95 20.67
N VAL A 265 6.62 17.16 20.74
CA VAL A 265 5.22 17.39 20.37
C VAL A 265 4.96 17.02 18.90
N GLN A 266 5.88 17.36 17.99
CA GLN A 266 5.78 16.97 16.58
C GLN A 266 5.80 15.45 16.39
N HIS A 267 6.68 14.73 17.11
CA HIS A 267 6.75 13.28 17.08
C HIS A 267 5.50 12.62 17.68
N GLU A 268 4.96 13.14 18.78
CA GLU A 268 3.69 12.68 19.35
C GLU A 268 2.53 12.79 18.35
N ASN A 269 2.46 13.93 17.64
CA ASN A 269 1.46 14.13 16.58
C ASN A 269 1.64 13.13 15.43
N LEU A 270 2.87 12.83 15.02
CA LEU A 270 3.15 11.84 13.99
C LEU A 270 2.75 10.42 14.44
N ILE A 271 3.08 10.06 15.69
CA ILE A 271 2.68 8.77 16.28
C ILE A 271 1.17 8.62 16.30
N CYS A 272 0.43 9.66 16.70
CA CYS A 272 -1.03 9.64 16.68
C CYS A 272 -1.58 9.42 15.25
N LYS A 273 -1.05 10.15 14.26
CA LYS A 273 -1.44 9.94 12.84
C LYS A 273 -1.18 8.51 12.36
N MET A 274 -0.01 7.95 12.66
CA MET A 274 0.32 6.58 12.27
C MET A 274 -0.58 5.54 12.96
N ARG A 275 -0.96 5.75 14.23
CA ARG A 275 -1.92 4.89 14.92
C ARG A 275 -3.29 4.92 14.24
N ASP A 276 -3.77 6.10 13.85
CA ASP A 276 -5.04 6.24 13.13
C ASP A 276 -4.99 5.57 11.75
N GLU A 277 -3.87 5.69 11.03
CA GLU A 277 -3.66 5.01 9.75
C GLU A 277 -3.64 3.48 9.89
N ILE A 278 -2.97 2.96 10.92
CA ILE A 278 -2.96 1.51 11.23
C ILE A 278 -4.38 1.04 11.51
N LYS A 279 -5.11 1.75 12.40
CA LYS A 279 -6.50 1.42 12.72
C LYS A 279 -7.38 1.41 11.47
N ALA A 280 -7.24 2.41 10.59
CA ALA A 280 -7.99 2.46 9.34
C ALA A 280 -7.63 1.31 8.39
N LYS A 281 -6.36 0.88 8.35
CA LYS A 281 -5.93 -0.29 7.57
C LYS A 281 -6.48 -1.60 8.15
N ASP A 282 -6.48 -1.75 9.47
CA ASP A 282 -7.04 -2.92 10.14
C ASP A 282 -8.54 -3.05 9.87
N GLU A 283 -9.29 -1.96 9.97
CA GLU A 283 -10.73 -1.93 9.62
C GLU A 283 -10.97 -2.32 8.15
N ARG A 284 -10.13 -1.85 7.22
CA ARG A 284 -10.21 -2.25 5.80
C ARG A 284 -9.89 -3.72 5.59
N MET A 285 -8.87 -4.24 6.27
CA MET A 285 -8.47 -5.64 6.19
C MET A 285 -9.57 -6.56 6.73
N GLN A 286 -10.22 -6.18 7.84
CA GLN A 286 -11.36 -6.91 8.39
C GLN A 286 -12.53 -6.96 7.40
N ARG A 287 -12.86 -5.83 6.74
CA ARG A 287 -13.90 -5.80 5.71
C ARG A 287 -13.57 -6.70 4.53
N LEU A 288 -12.36 -6.59 3.98
CA LEU A 288 -11.92 -7.44 2.86
C LEU A 288 -11.89 -8.93 3.22
N SER A 289 -11.48 -9.27 4.45
CA SER A 289 -11.51 -10.64 4.95
C SER A 289 -12.95 -11.18 5.04
N ALA A 290 -13.89 -10.36 5.52
CA ALA A 290 -15.31 -10.71 5.56
C ALA A 290 -15.89 -10.91 4.14
N ASP A 291 -15.59 -10.00 3.20
CA ASP A 291 -16.03 -10.10 1.81
C ASP A 291 -15.46 -11.34 1.11
N HIS A 292 -14.18 -11.65 1.37
CA HIS A 292 -13.54 -12.86 0.85
C HIS A 292 -14.21 -14.13 1.38
N LYS A 293 -14.47 -14.19 2.70
CA LYS A 293 -15.19 -15.31 3.31
C LYS A 293 -16.58 -15.48 2.71
N HIS A 294 -17.33 -14.38 2.57
CA HIS A 294 -18.66 -14.39 1.96
C HIS A 294 -18.63 -14.86 0.49
N SER A 295 -17.60 -14.47 -0.26
CA SER A 295 -17.41 -14.92 -1.64
C SER A 295 -17.13 -16.43 -1.71
N LEU A 296 -16.30 -16.98 -0.82
CA LEU A 296 -16.06 -18.42 -0.72
C LEU A 296 -17.33 -19.18 -0.33
N GLU A 297 -18.09 -18.68 0.64
CA GLU A 297 -19.39 -19.24 1.02
C GLU A 297 -20.36 -19.29 -0.17
N THR A 298 -20.44 -18.20 -0.94
CA THR A 298 -21.29 -18.12 -2.13
C THR A 298 -20.86 -19.14 -3.20
N LEU A 299 -19.57 -19.26 -3.48
CA LEU A 299 -19.04 -20.23 -4.44
C LEU A 299 -19.29 -21.67 -3.99
N ALA A 300 -19.10 -21.98 -2.71
CA ALA A 300 -19.36 -23.31 -2.15
C ALA A 300 -20.84 -23.70 -2.27
N ILE A 301 -21.76 -22.77 -2.03
CA ILE A 301 -23.20 -23.00 -2.23
C ILE A 301 -23.51 -23.30 -3.70
N LEU A 302 -22.96 -22.51 -4.64
CA LEU A 302 -23.20 -22.70 -6.08
C LEU A 302 -22.65 -24.02 -6.63
N LEU A 303 -21.53 -24.50 -6.07
CA LEU A 303 -20.88 -25.75 -6.49
C LEU A 303 -21.45 -26.99 -5.79
N SER A 304 -22.16 -26.78 -4.68
CA SER A 304 -22.88 -27.84 -3.98
C SER A 304 -24.12 -28.27 -4.76
N ASN A 305 -24.42 -29.56 -4.71
CA ASN A 305 -25.62 -30.14 -5.31
C ASN A 305 -26.19 -31.22 -4.36
N PRO A 306 -27.40 -31.75 -4.61
CA PRO A 306 -28.02 -32.72 -3.69
C PRO A 306 -27.18 -33.97 -3.41
N SER A 307 -26.27 -34.34 -4.31
CA SER A 307 -25.41 -35.51 -4.18
C SER A 307 -24.05 -35.20 -3.54
N ARG A 308 -23.65 -33.92 -3.49
CA ARG A 308 -22.35 -33.51 -2.98
C ARG A 308 -22.38 -32.11 -2.38
N TYR A 309 -21.97 -32.04 -1.13
CA TYR A 309 -21.72 -30.80 -0.42
C TYR A 309 -20.26 -30.34 -0.59
N VAL A 310 -20.06 -29.03 -0.72
CA VAL A 310 -18.74 -28.39 -0.84
C VAL A 310 -18.57 -27.40 0.31
N ASP A 311 -17.49 -27.52 1.06
CA ASP A 311 -17.15 -26.56 2.12
C ASP A 311 -16.73 -25.20 1.56
N SER A 312 -16.97 -24.13 2.31
CA SER A 312 -16.57 -22.75 2.00
C SER A 312 -15.06 -22.50 2.21
N LEU A 313 -14.23 -23.48 1.85
CA LEU A 313 -12.78 -23.43 1.88
C LEU A 313 -12.27 -23.38 0.44
N GLU A 314 -11.26 -22.54 0.18
CA GLU A 314 -10.71 -22.35 -1.16
C GLU A 314 -10.22 -23.68 -1.77
N ALA A 315 -9.59 -24.54 -0.96
CA ALA A 315 -9.12 -25.85 -1.40
C ALA A 315 -10.28 -26.76 -1.86
N SER A 316 -11.35 -26.85 -1.07
CA SER A 316 -12.53 -27.67 -1.37
C SER A 316 -13.28 -27.18 -2.61
N ILE A 317 -13.40 -25.86 -2.78
CA ILE A 317 -13.97 -25.22 -3.98
C ILE A 317 -13.14 -25.57 -5.21
N LYS A 318 -11.81 -25.42 -5.13
CA LYS A 318 -10.90 -25.77 -6.23
C LYS A 318 -11.00 -27.24 -6.59
N GLU A 319 -10.98 -28.13 -5.60
CA GLU A 319 -11.10 -29.57 -5.81
C GLU A 319 -12.40 -29.91 -6.55
N ARG A 320 -13.54 -29.35 -6.13
CA ARG A 320 -14.81 -29.56 -6.82
C ARG A 320 -14.79 -29.07 -8.28
N ILE A 321 -14.20 -27.90 -8.54
CA ILE A 321 -14.06 -27.38 -9.90
C ILE A 321 -13.24 -28.33 -10.77
N HIS A 322 -12.12 -28.85 -10.26
CA HIS A 322 -11.29 -29.81 -11.01
C HIS A 322 -12.07 -31.09 -11.31
N GLU A 323 -12.87 -31.59 -10.38
CA GLU A 323 -13.71 -32.75 -10.63
C GLU A 323 -14.79 -32.51 -11.67
N ILE A 324 -15.50 -31.38 -11.61
CA ILE A 324 -16.47 -30.99 -12.65
C ILE A 324 -15.80 -30.90 -14.03
N LEU A 325 -14.58 -30.35 -14.10
CA LEU A 325 -13.82 -30.27 -15.35
C LEU A 325 -13.46 -31.68 -15.87
N ASN A 326 -13.04 -32.59 -14.99
CA ASN A 326 -12.73 -33.96 -15.36
C ASN A 326 -13.99 -34.71 -15.84
N GLU A 327 -15.10 -34.62 -15.10
CA GLU A 327 -16.40 -35.18 -15.49
C GLU A 327 -16.81 -34.66 -16.89
N ASN A 328 -16.64 -33.36 -17.16
CA ASN A 328 -16.96 -32.76 -18.44
C ASN A 328 -16.04 -33.23 -19.58
N ASN A 329 -14.74 -33.41 -19.30
CA ASN A 329 -13.80 -33.96 -20.28
C ASN A 329 -14.16 -35.41 -20.62
N GLU A 330 -14.46 -36.25 -19.62
CA GLU A 330 -14.92 -37.63 -19.83
C GLU A 330 -16.21 -37.68 -20.66
N LYS A 331 -17.19 -36.82 -20.34
CA LYS A 331 -18.44 -36.71 -21.11
C LYS A 331 -18.20 -36.24 -22.55
N THR A 332 -17.26 -35.33 -22.75
CA THR A 332 -16.88 -34.87 -24.09
C THR A 332 -16.26 -36.01 -24.90
N SER A 333 -15.32 -36.78 -24.33
CA SER A 333 -14.76 -37.97 -24.98
C SER A 333 -15.80 -39.06 -25.24
N GLU A 334 -16.76 -39.26 -24.33
CA GLU A 334 -17.89 -40.17 -24.54
C GLU A 334 -18.78 -39.73 -25.72
N LEU A 335 -19.07 -38.42 -25.82
CA LEU A 335 -19.81 -37.85 -26.94
C LEU A 335 -19.07 -38.02 -28.26
N GLU A 336 -17.76 -37.79 -28.30
CA GLU A 336 -16.94 -38.04 -29.49
C GLU A 336 -17.00 -39.50 -29.92
N ARG A 337 -16.86 -40.44 -28.97
CA ARG A 337 -17.00 -41.88 -29.25
C ARG A 337 -18.38 -42.24 -29.80
N LEU A 338 -19.45 -41.66 -29.25
CA LEU A 338 -20.81 -41.88 -29.74
C LEU A 338 -21.03 -41.28 -31.13
N ARG A 339 -20.46 -40.11 -31.42
CA ARG A 339 -20.48 -39.50 -32.76
C ARG A 339 -19.77 -40.37 -33.78
N ASP A 340 -18.60 -40.92 -33.43
CA ASP A 340 -17.87 -41.83 -34.31
C ASP A 340 -18.65 -43.13 -34.58
N LYS A 341 -19.28 -43.70 -33.54
CA LYS A 341 -20.14 -44.86 -33.68
C LYS A 341 -21.34 -44.57 -34.58
N LEU A 342 -22.02 -43.44 -34.37
CA LEU A 342 -23.14 -43.00 -35.20
C LEU A 342 -22.72 -42.82 -36.67
N ASN A 343 -21.55 -42.21 -36.90
CA ASN A 343 -20.99 -42.07 -38.24
C ASN A 343 -20.73 -43.43 -38.90
N SER A 344 -20.17 -44.39 -38.16
CA SER A 344 -19.93 -45.76 -38.64
C SER A 344 -21.23 -46.49 -39.00
N GLU A 345 -22.23 -46.47 -38.10
CA GLU A 345 -23.54 -47.08 -38.34
C GLU A 345 -24.26 -46.41 -39.52
N SER A 346 -24.19 -45.08 -39.64
CA SER A 346 -24.73 -44.34 -40.79
C SER A 346 -24.08 -44.75 -42.11
N GLN A 347 -22.74 -44.90 -42.14
CA GLN A 347 -22.04 -45.42 -43.31
C GLN A 347 -22.42 -46.87 -43.63
N GLN A 348 -22.58 -47.74 -42.62
CA GLN A 348 -23.05 -49.12 -42.82
C GLN A 348 -24.47 -49.15 -43.40
N LEU A 349 -25.39 -48.36 -42.84
CA LEU A 349 -26.76 -48.26 -43.32
C LEU A 349 -26.80 -47.73 -44.76
N SER A 350 -25.99 -46.72 -45.10
CA SER A 350 -25.89 -46.20 -46.48
C SER A 350 -25.42 -47.28 -47.45
N ARG A 351 -24.40 -48.07 -47.07
CA ARG A 351 -23.96 -49.23 -47.88
C ARG A 351 -25.05 -50.28 -48.02
N GLN A 352 -25.79 -50.57 -46.95
CA GLN A 352 -26.88 -51.55 -46.97
C GLN A 352 -28.05 -51.06 -47.83
N ALA A 353 -28.40 -49.78 -47.78
CA ALA A 353 -29.41 -49.16 -48.64
C ALA A 353 -29.01 -49.28 -50.11
N LEU A 354 -27.75 -49.00 -50.46
CA LEU A 354 -27.24 -49.15 -51.83
C LEU A 354 -27.31 -50.61 -52.31
N LEU A 355 -26.93 -51.58 -51.47
CA LEU A 355 -27.07 -53.01 -51.79
C LEU A 355 -28.54 -53.41 -51.97
N TYR A 356 -29.44 -52.88 -51.13
CA TYR A 356 -30.87 -53.14 -51.24
C TYR A 356 -31.47 -52.54 -52.53
N GLU A 357 -31.08 -51.32 -52.91
CA GLU A 357 -31.45 -50.72 -54.18
C GLU A 357 -30.94 -51.55 -55.37
N GLN A 358 -29.70 -52.03 -55.33
CA GLN A 358 -29.14 -52.93 -56.35
C GLN A 358 -29.93 -54.25 -56.44
N ALA A 359 -30.26 -54.86 -55.30
CA ALA A 359 -31.06 -56.09 -55.26
C ALA A 359 -32.46 -55.84 -55.82
N THR A 360 -33.08 -54.72 -55.46
CA THR A 360 -34.42 -54.33 -55.95
C THR A 360 -34.41 -54.07 -57.46
N ALA A 361 -33.40 -53.37 -57.98
CA ALA A 361 -33.23 -53.18 -59.41
C ALA A 361 -33.08 -54.52 -60.14
N LYS A 362 -32.32 -55.46 -59.57
CA LYS A 362 -32.18 -56.82 -60.10
C LYS A 362 -33.50 -57.59 -60.09
N ILE A 363 -34.30 -57.50 -59.02
CA ILE A 363 -35.64 -58.09 -58.95
C ILE A 363 -36.52 -57.52 -60.07
N ARG A 364 -36.54 -56.20 -60.26
CA ARG A 364 -37.32 -55.56 -61.34
C ARG A 364 -36.91 -56.07 -62.72
N CYS A 365 -35.60 -56.19 -63.01
CA CYS A 365 -35.14 -56.76 -64.28
C CYS A 365 -35.62 -58.21 -64.47
N LEU A 366 -35.58 -59.03 -63.41
CA LEU A 366 -36.08 -60.41 -63.47
C LEU A 366 -37.61 -60.47 -63.64
N GLU A 367 -38.35 -59.54 -63.03
CA GLU A 367 -39.80 -59.39 -63.24
C GLU A 367 -40.12 -58.99 -64.68
N ASP A 368 -39.36 -58.07 -65.27
CA ASP A 368 -39.50 -57.68 -66.69
C ASP A 368 -39.20 -58.86 -67.63
N GLU A 369 -38.14 -59.62 -67.36
CA GLU A 369 -37.84 -60.86 -68.09
C GLU A 369 -38.97 -61.89 -67.95
N LYS A 370 -39.47 -62.11 -66.73
CA LYS A 370 -40.61 -62.98 -66.47
C LYS A 370 -41.85 -62.53 -67.26
N ASN A 371 -42.20 -61.25 -67.21
CA ASN A 371 -43.34 -60.68 -67.95
C ASN A 371 -43.16 -60.86 -69.47
N ARG A 372 -41.94 -60.67 -69.98
CA ARG A 372 -41.61 -60.94 -71.39
C ARG A 372 -41.82 -62.41 -71.74
N PHE A 373 -41.36 -63.34 -70.89
CA PHE A 373 -41.60 -64.76 -71.09
C PHE A 373 -43.09 -65.12 -71.00
N GLU A 374 -43.87 -64.50 -70.09
CA GLU A 374 -45.32 -64.68 -70.03
C GLU A 374 -46.02 -64.21 -71.31
N VAL A 375 -45.60 -63.09 -71.90
CA VAL A 375 -46.13 -62.61 -73.19
C VAL A 375 -45.79 -63.58 -74.32
N LEU A 376 -44.54 -64.05 -74.39
CA LEU A 376 -44.11 -65.04 -75.38
C LEU A 376 -44.88 -66.36 -75.24
N LEU A 377 -45.11 -66.80 -73.99
CA LEU A 377 -45.90 -67.98 -73.68
C LEU A 377 -47.35 -67.80 -74.15
N ARG A 378 -48.02 -66.70 -73.78
CA ARG A 378 -49.40 -66.40 -74.24
C ARG A 378 -49.49 -66.34 -75.76
N LYS A 379 -48.47 -65.80 -76.43
CA LYS A 379 -48.43 -65.78 -77.90
C LYS A 379 -48.33 -67.20 -78.47
N ALA A 380 -47.44 -68.03 -77.92
CA ALA A 380 -47.34 -69.42 -78.32
C ALA A 380 -48.65 -70.19 -78.07
N ASP A 381 -49.31 -69.98 -76.92
CA ASP A 381 -50.63 -70.56 -76.63
C ASP A 381 -51.68 -70.10 -77.66
N ALA A 382 -51.67 -68.81 -78.05
CA ALA A 382 -52.56 -68.29 -79.09
C ALA A 382 -52.27 -68.89 -80.46
N ASP A 383 -51.00 -69.04 -80.82
CA ASP A 383 -50.57 -69.66 -82.09
C ASP A 383 -50.98 -71.15 -82.12
N ILE A 384 -50.85 -71.89 -81.01
CA ILE A 384 -51.32 -73.28 -80.88
C ILE A 384 -52.84 -73.34 -81.03
N ASN A 385 -53.58 -72.48 -80.33
CA ASN A 385 -55.04 -72.43 -80.46
C ASN A 385 -55.49 -72.10 -81.89
N ALA A 386 -54.80 -71.17 -82.58
CA ALA A 386 -55.06 -70.86 -83.98
C ALA A 386 -54.76 -72.06 -84.90
N TYR A 387 -53.70 -72.80 -84.61
CA TYR A 387 -53.35 -74.03 -85.30
C TYR A 387 -54.43 -75.11 -85.10
N ASP A 388 -54.91 -75.30 -83.86
CA ASP A 388 -55.99 -76.23 -83.55
C ASP A 388 -57.31 -75.85 -84.25
N LEU A 389 -57.68 -74.57 -84.25
CA LEU A 389 -58.85 -74.07 -84.98
C LEU A 389 -58.75 -74.29 -86.49
N SER A 390 -57.56 -74.05 -87.08
CA SER A 390 -57.29 -74.31 -88.50
C SER A 390 -57.37 -75.80 -88.82
N ARG A 391 -56.80 -76.66 -87.95
CA ARG A 391 -56.89 -78.11 -88.05
C ARG A 391 -58.34 -78.59 -87.97
N GLU A 392 -59.15 -78.04 -87.07
CA GLU A 392 -60.59 -78.33 -86.98
C GLU A 392 -61.37 -77.85 -88.20
N ALA A 393 -61.06 -76.67 -88.74
CA ALA A 393 -61.67 -76.16 -89.97
C ALA A 393 -61.37 -77.08 -91.17
N LEU A 394 -60.10 -77.47 -91.35
CA LEU A 394 -59.69 -78.44 -92.37
C LEU A 394 -60.36 -79.81 -92.17
N SER A 395 -60.52 -80.27 -90.94
CA SER A 395 -61.25 -81.50 -90.62
C SER A 395 -62.74 -81.40 -90.99
N ARG A 396 -63.37 -80.25 -90.74
CA ARG A 396 -64.75 -79.96 -91.18
C ARG A 396 -64.87 -79.94 -92.71
N ASP A 397 -63.97 -79.24 -93.40
CA ASP A 397 -63.96 -79.19 -94.87
C ASP A 397 -63.77 -80.58 -95.49
N LYS A 398 -62.88 -81.40 -94.91
CA LYS A 398 -62.73 -82.81 -95.29
C LYS A 398 -64.05 -83.57 -95.13
N SER A 399 -64.77 -83.38 -94.03
CA SER A 399 -66.08 -84.01 -93.80
C SER A 399 -67.14 -83.54 -94.81
N ILE A 400 -67.17 -82.25 -95.16
CA ILE A 400 -68.08 -81.70 -96.17
C ILE A 400 -67.78 -82.28 -97.55
N MET A 401 -66.51 -82.32 -97.95
CA MET A 401 -66.05 -82.92 -99.21
C MET A 401 -66.45 -84.40 -99.28
N MET A 402 -66.25 -85.15 -98.20
CA MET A 402 -66.66 -86.55 -98.12
C MET A 402 -68.16 -86.74 -98.31
N ASN A 403 -68.98 -85.89 -97.68
CA ASN A 403 -70.44 -85.92 -97.87
C ASN A 403 -70.85 -85.54 -99.30
N PHE A 404 -70.15 -84.61 -99.95
CA PHE A 404 -70.41 -84.26 -101.35
C PHE A 404 -70.11 -85.43 -102.29
N LEU A 405 -68.97 -86.10 -102.12
CA LEU A 405 -68.60 -87.28 -102.91
C LEU A 405 -69.58 -88.44 -102.73
N ASP A 406 -70.05 -88.67 -101.50
CA ASP A 406 -71.10 -89.65 -101.22
C ASP A 406 -72.42 -89.32 -101.93
N ARG A 407 -72.84 -88.04 -101.93
CA ARG A 407 -74.03 -87.61 -102.68
C ARG A 407 -73.86 -87.76 -104.19
N LEU A 408 -72.67 -87.50 -104.73
CA LEU A 408 -72.37 -87.67 -106.16
C LEU A 408 -72.45 -89.15 -106.57
N ALA A 409 -71.95 -90.06 -105.71
CA ALA A 409 -71.99 -91.50 -105.94
C ALA A 409 -73.43 -92.04 -106.01
N LYS A 410 -74.31 -91.54 -105.14
CA LYS A 410 -75.75 -91.83 -105.15
C LYS A 410 -76.42 -91.34 -106.45
N ALA A 411 -76.11 -90.12 -106.90
CA ALA A 411 -76.71 -89.56 -108.12
C ALA A 411 -76.33 -90.33 -109.40
N LEU A 412 -75.18 -90.99 -109.45
CA LEU A 412 -74.74 -91.80 -110.59
C LEU A 412 -75.15 -93.29 -110.52
N ASN A 413 -76.01 -93.67 -109.56
CA ASN A 413 -76.43 -95.06 -109.30
C ASN A 413 -75.22 -96.01 -109.11
N LEU A 414 -74.19 -95.56 -108.39
CA LEU A 414 -73.01 -96.35 -108.02
C LEU A 414 -73.03 -96.76 -106.53
N GLU A 415 -74.22 -96.83 -105.93
CA GLU A 415 -74.42 -97.01 -104.49
C GLU A 415 -73.80 -98.31 -103.94
N GLU A 416 -73.74 -99.39 -104.73
CA GLU A 416 -73.15 -100.67 -104.30
C GLU A 416 -71.64 -100.78 -104.53
N ILE A 417 -71.04 -99.96 -105.41
CA ILE A 417 -69.58 -99.99 -105.70
C ILE A 417 -68.83 -98.92 -104.89
N SER A 418 -69.52 -97.87 -104.45
CA SER A 418 -68.92 -96.71 -103.76
C SER A 418 -68.56 -96.95 -102.29
N ASN A 419 -69.06 -98.00 -101.64
CA ASN A 419 -68.83 -98.23 -100.20
C ASN A 419 -67.56 -99.04 -99.88
N ASP A 420 -67.00 -99.75 -100.86
CA ASP A 420 -65.84 -100.64 -100.67
C ASP A 420 -64.52 -100.09 -101.25
N VAL A 421 -64.52 -98.83 -101.70
CA VAL A 421 -63.37 -98.24 -102.41
C VAL A 421 -62.99 -96.90 -101.77
N GLY A 422 -61.74 -96.76 -101.32
CA GLY A 422 -61.24 -95.56 -100.62
C GLY A 422 -61.36 -94.27 -101.43
N VAL A 423 -61.43 -93.13 -100.72
CA VAL A 423 -61.78 -91.78 -101.24
C VAL A 423 -61.13 -91.43 -102.57
N ASP A 424 -59.84 -91.69 -102.72
CA ASP A 424 -59.11 -91.34 -103.95
C ASP A 424 -59.62 -92.13 -105.18
N LEU A 425 -59.87 -93.43 -105.01
CA LEU A 425 -60.46 -94.24 -106.09
C LEU A 425 -61.96 -93.96 -106.28
N GLN A 426 -62.67 -93.49 -105.24
CA GLN A 426 -64.09 -93.12 -105.33
C GLN A 426 -64.30 -91.98 -106.33
N THR A 427 -63.44 -90.96 -106.31
CA THR A 427 -63.44 -89.86 -107.29
C THR A 427 -63.20 -90.34 -108.72
N GLU A 428 -62.29 -91.28 -108.93
CA GLU A 428 -61.92 -91.78 -110.26
C GLU A 428 -62.98 -92.72 -110.84
N THR A 429 -63.64 -93.50 -109.98
CA THR A 429 -64.76 -94.38 -110.35
C THR A 429 -66.01 -93.58 -110.75
N LEU A 430 -66.29 -92.48 -110.04
CA LEU A 430 -67.33 -91.51 -110.38
C LEU A 430 -67.10 -90.86 -111.75
N LEU A 431 -65.84 -90.50 -112.05
CA LEU A 431 -65.46 -89.87 -113.32
C LEU A 431 -65.69 -90.81 -114.51
N LEU A 432 -65.22 -92.06 -114.41
CA LEU A 432 -65.38 -93.08 -115.46
C LEU A 432 -66.86 -93.36 -115.79
N ARG A 433 -67.75 -93.32 -114.79
CA ARG A 433 -69.19 -93.52 -114.98
C ARG A 433 -69.85 -92.36 -115.72
N ALA A 434 -69.45 -91.13 -115.42
CA ALA A 434 -69.92 -89.94 -116.12
C ALA A 434 -69.52 -89.97 -117.61
N GLU A 435 -68.29 -90.42 -117.92
CA GLU A 435 -67.83 -90.59 -119.31
C GLU A 435 -68.60 -91.69 -120.07
N GLN A 436 -68.99 -92.76 -119.39
CA GLN A 436 -69.75 -93.87 -119.99
C GLN A 436 -71.17 -93.43 -120.39
N LEU A 437 -71.85 -92.66 -119.54
CA LEU A 437 -73.19 -92.13 -119.81
C LEU A 437 -73.18 -91.12 -120.97
N ALA A 438 -72.13 -90.30 -121.09
CA ALA A 438 -71.96 -89.35 -122.18
C ALA A 438 -71.80 -90.04 -123.56
N ARG A 439 -71.23 -91.24 -123.64
CA ARG A 439 -71.09 -91.98 -124.91
C ARG A 439 -72.42 -92.55 -125.43
N LEU A 440 -73.31 -93.00 -124.54
CA LEU A 440 -74.64 -93.54 -124.89
C LEU A 440 -75.61 -92.49 -125.46
N GLU A 441 -75.40 -91.22 -125.13
CA GLU A 441 -76.23 -90.11 -125.63
C GLU A 441 -75.88 -89.72 -127.08
N ASN A 442 -74.62 -89.91 -127.49
CA ASN A 442 -74.14 -89.59 -128.83
C ASN A 442 -74.58 -90.60 -129.91
N GLU A 443 -74.75 -91.89 -129.60
CA GLU A 443 -75.23 -92.90 -130.56
C GLU A 443 -76.71 -92.74 -130.94
N LYS A 444 -77.55 -92.21 -130.04
CA LYS A 444 -78.98 -91.91 -130.33
C LYS A 444 -79.19 -90.73 -131.28
N LEU A 445 -78.21 -89.83 -131.41
CA LEU A 445 -78.29 -88.66 -132.29
C LEU A 445 -77.92 -88.98 -133.74
N ALA A 446 -77.15 -90.05 -134.00
CA ALA A 446 -76.72 -90.44 -135.35
C ALA A 446 -77.87 -91.02 -136.22
N ASP A 447 -78.84 -91.73 -135.63
CA ASP A 447 -79.96 -92.35 -136.37
C ASP A 447 -81.05 -91.37 -136.83
N LYS A 448 -81.09 -90.14 -136.30
CA LYS A 448 -82.10 -89.12 -136.65
C LYS A 448 -81.73 -88.26 -137.87
N VAL A 449 -80.46 -88.24 -138.27
CA VAL A 449 -79.96 -87.40 -139.38
C VAL A 449 -80.12 -88.08 -140.74
N THR A 450 -80.08 -89.41 -140.79
CA THR A 450 -80.24 -90.22 -142.02
C THR A 450 -81.68 -90.22 -142.56
N PHE A 451 -82.70 -90.03 -141.71
CA PHE A 451 -84.12 -89.95 -142.12
C PHE A 451 -84.50 -88.59 -142.75
N ASN A 452 -83.77 -87.51 -142.44
CA ASN A 452 -84.05 -86.18 -142.98
C ASN A 452 -83.48 -85.94 -144.40
N TYR A 453 -82.62 -86.84 -144.91
CA TYR A 453 -82.00 -86.73 -146.24
C TYR A 453 -82.92 -87.19 -147.40
N LEU A 454 -84.05 -87.89 -147.12
CA LEU A 454 -84.93 -88.47 -148.15
C LEU A 454 -86.25 -87.71 -148.42
N ILE A 455 -86.69 -86.79 -147.53
CA ILE A 455 -87.96 -86.04 -147.70
C ILE A 455 -87.77 -84.67 -148.41
N LYS A 456 -86.55 -84.10 -148.42
CA LYS A 456 -86.29 -82.80 -149.10
C LYS A 456 -86.13 -82.90 -150.63
N ILE A 457 -85.95 -84.10 -151.21
CA ILE A 457 -85.85 -84.30 -152.67
C ILE A 457 -87.24 -84.35 -153.37
N VAL A 458 -88.34 -84.59 -152.64
CA VAL A 458 -89.69 -84.69 -153.24
C VAL A 458 -90.50 -83.39 -153.13
N ASN A 459 -90.20 -82.51 -152.17
CA ASN A 459 -91.16 -81.47 -151.75
C ASN A 459 -90.98 -80.06 -152.35
N GLN A 460 -90.15 -79.86 -153.37
CA GLN A 460 -90.12 -78.58 -154.09
C GLN A 460 -89.97 -78.69 -155.61
N SER A 461 -90.36 -79.84 -156.15
CA SER A 461 -90.84 -79.98 -157.54
C SER A 461 -92.35 -79.66 -157.66
N CYS A 462 -93.05 -79.36 -156.55
CA CYS A 462 -94.50 -79.10 -156.54
C CYS A 462 -94.92 -77.61 -156.43
N PHE A 463 -94.01 -76.66 -156.19
CA PHE A 463 -94.39 -75.22 -156.16
C PHE A 463 -94.41 -74.57 -157.56
N LEU A 464 -94.02 -75.33 -158.61
CA LEU A 464 -94.11 -74.92 -160.02
C LEU A 464 -95.50 -75.17 -160.64
N LEU A 465 -96.47 -75.77 -159.93
CA LEU A 465 -97.77 -76.14 -160.53
C LEU A 465 -98.99 -75.30 -160.11
N CYS A 466 -98.89 -74.37 -159.14
CA CYS A 466 -100.07 -73.69 -158.59
C CYS A 466 -100.21 -72.17 -158.89
N THR A 467 -99.23 -71.52 -159.52
CA THR A 467 -99.34 -70.08 -159.88
C THR A 467 -99.62 -69.82 -161.37
N MET A 468 -99.82 -70.86 -162.18
CA MET A 468 -100.21 -70.74 -163.60
C MET A 468 -101.70 -71.00 -163.88
N LEU A 469 -102.54 -71.26 -162.87
CA LEU A 469 -103.94 -71.66 -163.08
C LEU A 469 -104.92 -71.05 -162.07
N ASN A 470 -104.80 -69.74 -161.84
CA ASN A 470 -105.94 -68.92 -161.36
C ASN A 470 -105.97 -67.55 -162.04
N LEU A 471 -105.88 -67.62 -163.37
CA LEU A 471 -106.63 -66.75 -164.27
C LEU A 471 -108.12 -67.12 -164.11
N SER A 472 -109.01 -66.13 -164.21
CA SER A 472 -110.32 -66.29 -164.86
C SER A 472 -111.58 -66.63 -164.04
N ILE A 473 -111.76 -66.12 -162.81
CA ILE A 473 -113.13 -65.87 -162.27
C ILE A 473 -113.10 -64.65 -161.31
N PHE A 474 -112.98 -63.44 -161.84
CA PHE A 474 -113.64 -62.25 -161.26
C PHE A 474 -113.58 -61.08 -162.24
N SER A 475 -114.31 -61.22 -163.33
CA SER A 475 -114.94 -60.07 -163.98
C SER A 475 -116.40 -60.45 -164.15
N ILE A 476 -117.31 -59.49 -163.97
CA ILE A 476 -118.78 -59.56 -164.15
C ILE A 476 -119.48 -60.06 -162.87
N LEU A 477 -120.10 -59.28 -161.97
CA LEU A 477 -120.70 -57.94 -161.97
C LEU A 477 -120.96 -57.60 -160.48
N ASN A 478 -120.24 -56.68 -159.83
CA ASN A 478 -120.76 -55.31 -159.70
C ASN A 478 -120.83 -54.60 -161.07
N GLY A 479 -122.04 -54.49 -161.58
CA GLY A 479 -122.46 -53.45 -162.51
C GLY A 479 -123.49 -52.56 -161.82
N VAL A 480 -124.02 -51.49 -162.39
CA VAL A 480 -124.03 -50.93 -163.75
C VAL A 480 -124.24 -49.41 -163.59
N VAL A 481 -124.01 -48.60 -164.64
CA VAL A 481 -124.31 -47.15 -164.81
C VAL A 481 -123.10 -46.26 -164.50
N SER A 482 -122.61 -45.35 -165.35
CA SER A 482 -122.94 -44.96 -166.73
C SER A 482 -121.87 -43.99 -167.23
N ASN A 483 -121.79 -43.93 -168.57
CA ASN A 483 -121.03 -43.03 -169.43
C ASN A 483 -119.53 -43.30 -169.58
N LEU A 484 -119.25 -43.73 -170.81
CA LEU A 484 -117.98 -43.86 -171.53
C LEU A 484 -117.09 -45.05 -171.16
#